data_AF-A0A3S5A0Q3-F1
#
_entry.id   AF-A0A3S5A0Q3-F1
#
_cell.length_a   1.000
_cell.length_b   1.000
_cell.length_c   1.000
_cell.angle_alpha   90.00
_cell.angle_beta   90.00
_cell.angle_gamma   90.00
#
_symmetry.space_group_name_H-M   'P 1'
#
loop_
_entity.id
_entity.type
_entity.pdbx_description
1 polymer ?
#
loop_
_entity_poly.entity_id
_entity_poly.type
_entity_poly.pdbx_seq_one_letter_code
_entity_poly.pdbx_strand_id
1 'polypeptide(L)'
;MRYLDDYFPLWSHGREKLEEFLKLVNQINGKIQFAMEVEKGERLPFLDVEVIGSNGKLKQKLFRKKSYAGIILNFRSHHNYRLKIGIMRSRIIRSLRLTDLEFWDEELGKLTGIFLGNGYPIEVIQRNVRAVNSRWQNGNMKEQ
;
A
#
# COMPACT_ATOMS: atom_id res chain seq x y z
N MET A 1 16.05 -0.27 3.51
CA MET A 1 15.57 0.23 2.20
C MET A 1 15.59 1.75 2.23
N ARG A 2 15.86 2.43 1.10
CA ARG A 2 15.74 3.89 0.96
C ARG A 2 14.84 4.21 -0.24
N TYR A 3 13.90 5.14 -0.08
CA TYR A 3 13.09 5.68 -1.15
C TYR A 3 13.04 7.20 -1.01
N LEU A 4 13.65 7.93 -1.96
CA LEU A 4 13.85 9.38 -1.85
C LEU A 4 14.48 9.76 -0.50
N ASP A 5 13.72 10.47 0.34
CA ASP A 5 14.11 10.96 1.66
C ASP A 5 13.69 10.00 2.79
N ASP A 6 12.89 8.98 2.49
CA ASP A 6 12.41 8.00 3.46
C ASP A 6 13.35 6.80 3.58
N TYR A 7 13.66 6.42 4.82
CA TYR A 7 14.52 5.29 5.15
C TYR A 7 13.75 4.29 6.02
N PHE A 8 13.87 3.01 5.67
CA PHE A 8 13.36 1.89 6.45
C PHE A 8 14.52 0.97 6.86
N PRO A 9 15.20 1.26 7.98
CA PRO A 9 16.23 0.39 8.53
C PRO A 9 15.63 -0.71 9.41
N LEU A 10 16.20 -1.91 9.35
CA LEU A 10 16.01 -2.92 10.39
C LEU A 10 17.01 -2.63 11.51
N TRP A 11 16.50 -2.44 12.72
CA TRP A 11 17.33 -2.09 13.87
C TRP A 11 17.35 -3.24 14.88
N SER A 12 18.54 -3.77 15.14
CA SER A 12 18.75 -4.93 16.03
C SER A 12 19.10 -4.55 17.47
N HIS A 13 19.31 -3.26 17.75
CA HIS A 13 19.68 -2.79 19.08
C HIS A 13 18.46 -2.23 19.82
N GLY A 14 18.60 -1.98 21.12
CA GLY A 14 17.54 -1.37 21.93
C GLY A 14 17.12 0.01 21.41
N ARG A 15 15.90 0.41 21.75
CA ARG A 15 15.30 1.71 21.38
C ARG A 15 16.15 2.91 21.80
N GLU A 16 16.80 2.84 22.97
CA GLU A 16 17.68 3.90 23.47
C GLU A 16 18.82 4.22 22.47
N LYS A 17 19.48 3.19 21.96
CA LYS A 17 20.55 3.34 20.95
C LYS A 17 20.03 3.89 19.62
N LEU A 18 18.77 3.58 19.27
CA LEU A 18 18.14 4.14 18.07
C LEU A 18 17.89 5.65 18.24
N GLU A 19 17.43 6.07 19.41
CA GLU A 19 17.20 7.48 19.73
C GLU A 19 18.52 8.27 19.81
N GLU A 20 19.58 7.67 20.35
CA GLU A 20 20.94 8.22 20.31
C GLU A 20 21.44 8.39 18.87
N PHE A 21 21.22 7.38 18.02
CA PHE A 21 21.58 7.44 16.60
C PHE A 21 20.86 8.60 15.89
N LEU A 22 19.56 8.77 16.13
CA LEU A 22 18.81 9.90 15.56
C LEU A 22 19.39 11.26 15.98
N LYS A 23 19.75 11.42 17.27
CA LYS A 23 20.41 12.63 17.77
C LYS A 23 21.74 12.88 17.07
N LEU A 24 22.57 11.85 16.92
CA LEU A 24 23.86 11.95 16.24
C LEU A 24 23.69 12.40 14.79
N VAL A 25 22.77 11.77 14.04
CA VAL A 25 22.54 12.12 12.63
C VAL A 25 22.05 13.57 12.49
N ASN A 26 21.19 14.04 13.39
CA ASN A 26 20.69 15.41 13.39
C ASN A 26 21.75 16.46 13.76
N GLN A 27 22.89 16.07 14.33
CA GLN A 27 24.02 16.97 14.61
C GLN A 27 24.94 17.18 13.40
N ILE A 28 24.87 16.31 12.38
CA ILE A 28 25.78 16.36 11.21
C ILE A 28 25.57 17.66 10.41
N ASN A 29 24.33 18.10 10.24
CA ASN A 29 24.02 19.31 9.49
C ASN A 29 22.77 20.00 10.05
N GLY A 30 22.93 21.20 10.61
CA GLY A 30 21.82 21.96 11.19
C GLY A 30 20.70 22.36 10.19
N LYS A 31 20.93 22.23 8.88
CA LYS A 31 19.91 22.48 7.85
C LYS A 31 19.06 21.27 7.50
N ILE A 32 19.49 20.06 7.87
CA ILE A 32 18.80 18.81 7.56
C ILE A 32 18.47 18.12 8.87
N GLN A 33 17.19 17.91 9.14
CA GLN A 33 16.72 17.24 10.35
C GLN A 33 15.89 16.03 9.96
N PHE A 34 16.26 14.88 10.50
CA PHE A 34 15.58 13.61 10.37
C PHE A 34 14.51 13.51 11.45
N ALA A 35 13.33 13.07 11.03
CA ALA A 35 12.29 12.56 11.91
C ALA A 35 12.31 11.03 11.86
N MET A 36 11.86 10.39 12.93
CA MET A 36 11.82 8.93 13.04
C MET A 36 10.45 8.49 13.50
N GLU A 37 9.88 7.53 12.79
CA GLU A 37 8.72 6.77 13.22
C GLU A 37 9.19 5.38 13.68
N VAL A 38 8.67 4.92 14.80
CA VAL A 38 8.96 3.60 15.36
C VAL A 38 7.69 2.77 15.32
N GLU A 39 7.83 1.47 15.07
CA GLU A 39 6.69 0.56 15.04
C GLU A 39 5.89 0.61 16.35
N LYS A 40 4.56 0.50 16.22
CA LYS A 40 3.64 0.43 17.35
C LYS A 40 2.80 -0.83 17.23
N GLY A 41 2.95 -1.74 18.19
CA GLY A 41 2.27 -3.04 18.16
C GLY A 41 2.64 -3.85 16.91
N GLU A 42 3.94 -3.90 16.60
CA GLU A 42 4.51 -4.58 15.43
C GLU A 42 4.04 -4.01 14.08
N ARG A 43 3.56 -2.76 14.06
CA ARG A 43 3.06 -2.12 12.84
C ARG A 43 3.74 -0.80 12.58
N LEU A 44 4.14 -0.59 11.33
CA LEU A 44 4.76 0.65 10.87
C LEU A 44 4.25 0.98 9.46
N PRO A 45 3.52 2.09 9.28
CA PRO A 45 3.25 2.63 7.95
C PRO A 45 4.56 2.99 7.24
N PHE A 46 4.73 2.53 6.00
CA PHE A 46 5.85 2.90 5.16
C PHE A 46 5.39 2.99 3.70
N LEU A 47 5.53 4.18 3.10
CA LEU A 47 5.02 4.49 1.76
C LEU A 47 3.52 4.12 1.62
N ASP A 48 3.23 3.14 0.78
CA ASP A 48 1.89 2.67 0.43
C ASP A 48 1.45 1.42 1.20
N VAL A 49 2.27 0.93 2.13
CA VAL A 49 2.01 -0.29 2.91
C VAL A 49 2.09 -0.05 4.41
N GLU A 50 1.32 -0.83 5.17
CA GLU A 50 1.53 -1.02 6.60
C GLU A 50 2.38 -2.28 6.70
N VAL A 51 3.62 -2.13 7.15
CA VAL A 51 4.51 -3.25 7.44
C VAL A 51 4.13 -3.81 8.80
N ILE A 52 3.94 -5.12 8.88
CA ILE A 52 3.52 -5.84 10.06
C ILE A 52 4.60 -6.87 10.41
N GLY A 53 5.23 -6.73 11.56
CA GLY A 53 6.08 -7.75 12.15
C GLY A 53 5.24 -8.94 12.61
N SER A 54 5.68 -10.15 12.28
CA SER A 54 5.00 -11.39 12.68
C SER A 54 6.02 -12.52 12.79
N ASN A 55 6.44 -12.87 14.02
CA ASN A 55 7.35 -13.99 14.30
C ASN A 55 8.64 -13.96 13.46
N GLY A 56 9.31 -12.82 13.39
CA GLY A 56 10.57 -12.65 12.65
C GLY A 56 10.40 -12.56 11.12
N LYS A 57 9.16 -12.52 10.61
CA LYS A 57 8.86 -12.20 9.21
C LYS A 57 8.15 -10.86 9.14
N LEU A 58 8.39 -10.14 8.05
CA LEU A 58 7.61 -8.97 7.69
C LEU A 58 6.47 -9.39 6.78
N LYS A 59 5.29 -8.92 7.11
CA LYS A 59 4.11 -8.96 6.28
C LYS A 59 3.73 -7.54 5.88
N GLN A 60 2.92 -7.41 4.84
CA GLN A 60 2.48 -6.10 4.36
C GLN A 60 1.04 -6.14 3.90
N LYS A 61 0.36 -5.00 4.11
CA LYS A 61 -0.94 -4.73 3.50
C LYS A 61 -1.01 -3.28 3.06
N LEU A 62 -1.88 -2.99 2.09
CA LEU A 62 -2.04 -1.64 1.59
C LEU A 62 -2.44 -0.66 2.70
N PHE A 63 -1.66 0.40 2.87
CA PHE A 63 -1.96 1.48 3.79
C PHE A 63 -2.69 2.62 3.09
N ARG A 64 -3.71 3.17 3.76
CA ARG A 64 -4.43 4.36 3.30
C ARG A 64 -4.44 5.36 4.44
N LYS A 65 -3.91 6.56 4.19
CA LYS A 65 -3.96 7.67 5.14
C LYS A 65 -5.41 7.98 5.52
N LYS A 66 -5.64 8.50 6.73
CA LYS A 66 -6.99 8.89 7.18
C LYS A 66 -7.67 9.93 6.26
N SER A 67 -6.88 10.75 5.57
CA SER A 67 -7.35 11.73 4.59
C SER A 67 -7.76 11.12 3.24
N TYR A 68 -7.52 9.83 3.01
CA TYR A 68 -7.84 9.18 1.76
C TYR A 68 -9.36 9.01 1.60
N ALA A 69 -9.96 9.79 0.71
CA ALA A 69 -11.41 9.82 0.49
C ALA A 69 -11.93 8.70 -0.45
N GLY A 70 -11.06 7.87 -1.04
CA GLY A 70 -11.51 6.83 -1.96
C GLY A 70 -12.06 7.36 -3.30
N ILE A 71 -11.80 8.62 -3.64
CA ILE A 71 -12.28 9.22 -4.88
C ILE A 71 -11.42 8.73 -6.05
N ILE A 72 -12.08 8.21 -7.09
CA ILE A 72 -11.48 7.86 -8.37
C ILE A 72 -12.34 8.42 -9.50
N LEU A 73 -11.95 8.15 -10.75
CA LEU A 73 -12.74 8.56 -11.92
C LEU A 73 -14.16 7.99 -11.84
N ASN A 74 -15.16 8.85 -11.74
CA ASN A 74 -16.55 8.41 -11.67
C ASN A 74 -16.94 7.66 -12.95
N PHE A 75 -17.62 6.52 -12.82
CA PHE A 75 -17.95 5.67 -13.95
C PHE A 75 -18.90 6.32 -14.97
N ARG A 76 -19.77 7.25 -14.52
CA ARG A 76 -20.75 7.97 -15.37
C ARG A 76 -20.21 9.20 -16.07
N SER A 77 -18.97 9.60 -15.76
CA SER A 77 -18.31 10.73 -16.44
C SER A 77 -18.16 10.48 -17.95
N HIS A 78 -17.92 11.52 -18.75
CA HIS A 78 -17.74 11.38 -20.21
C HIS A 78 -16.36 10.82 -20.63
N HIS A 79 -15.59 10.24 -19.70
CA HIS A 79 -14.31 9.62 -20.02
C HIS A 79 -14.45 8.25 -20.68
N ASN A 80 -13.46 7.88 -21.49
CA ASN A 80 -13.40 6.62 -22.20
C ASN A 80 -13.56 5.41 -21.25
N TYR A 81 -14.38 4.43 -21.65
CA TYR A 81 -14.62 3.23 -20.86
C TYR A 81 -13.33 2.46 -20.53
N ARG A 82 -12.42 2.31 -21.49
CA ARG A 82 -11.13 1.61 -21.29
C ARG A 82 -10.28 2.27 -20.21
N LEU A 83 -10.31 3.60 -20.12
CA LEU A 83 -9.59 4.34 -19.06
C LEU A 83 -10.14 4.00 -17.68
N LYS A 84 -11.47 4.04 -17.52
CA LYS A 84 -12.15 3.70 -16.25
C LYS A 84 -11.84 2.26 -15.81
N ILE A 85 -11.87 1.32 -16.76
CA ILE A 85 -11.50 -0.08 -16.51
C ILE A 85 -10.00 -0.21 -16.20
N GLY A 86 -9.15 0.53 -16.89
CA GLY A 86 -7.70 0.58 -16.64
C GLY A 86 -7.38 1.01 -15.21
N ILE A 87 -8.02 2.08 -14.72
CA ILE A 87 -7.88 2.58 -13.34
C ILE A 87 -8.34 1.53 -12.33
N MET A 88 -9.48 0.88 -12.56
CA MET A 88 -9.98 -0.17 -11.68
C MET A 88 -9.01 -1.36 -11.64
N ARG A 89 -8.55 -1.84 -12.80
CA ARG A 89 -7.60 -2.96 -12.89
C ARG A 89 -6.26 -2.62 -12.25
N SER A 90 -5.71 -1.43 -12.50
CA SER A 90 -4.41 -1.03 -11.93
C SER A 90 -4.46 -1.02 -10.41
N ARG A 91 -5.59 -0.62 -9.82
CA ARG A 91 -5.81 -0.67 -8.37
C ARG A 91 -5.86 -2.08 -7.82
N ILE A 92 -6.59 -2.99 -8.49
CA ILE A 92 -6.66 -4.41 -8.09
C ILE A 92 -5.28 -5.08 -8.23
N ILE A 93 -4.54 -4.78 -9.29
CA ILE A 93 -3.19 -5.33 -9.50
C ILE A 93 -2.23 -4.79 -8.43
N ARG A 94 -2.27 -3.49 -8.16
CA ARG A 94 -1.43 -2.87 -7.12
C ARG A 94 -1.68 -3.50 -5.75
N SER A 95 -2.93 -3.72 -5.39
CA SER A 95 -3.25 -4.31 -4.10
C SER A 95 -2.81 -5.76 -4.00
N LEU A 96 -2.90 -6.55 -5.08
CA LEU A 96 -2.31 -7.91 -5.14
C LEU A 96 -0.79 -7.92 -4.97
N ARG A 97 -0.10 -6.88 -5.46
CA ARG A 97 1.37 -6.75 -5.34
C ARG A 97 1.81 -6.34 -3.93
N LEU A 98 1.05 -5.48 -3.29
CA LEU A 98 1.44 -4.80 -2.06
C LEU A 98 0.79 -5.40 -0.81
N THR A 99 -0.03 -6.44 -0.94
CA THR A 99 -0.76 -7.05 0.17
C THR A 99 -0.53 -8.55 0.18
N ASP A 100 -0.13 -9.07 1.34
CA ASP A 100 -0.04 -10.51 1.54
C ASP A 100 -1.41 -11.18 1.46
N LEU A 101 -1.42 -12.44 1.03
CA LEU A 101 -2.63 -13.20 0.72
C LEU A 101 -3.65 -13.20 1.87
N GLU A 102 -3.19 -13.24 3.12
CA GLU A 102 -4.08 -13.27 4.29
C GLU A 102 -4.88 -11.96 4.50
N PHE A 103 -4.40 -10.83 3.96
CA PHE A 103 -5.07 -9.53 4.06
C PHE A 103 -5.81 -9.17 2.76
N TRP A 104 -5.73 -10.02 1.74
CA TRP A 104 -6.23 -9.69 0.42
C TRP A 104 -7.76 -9.58 0.37
N ASP A 105 -8.49 -10.47 1.05
CA ASP A 105 -9.95 -10.43 1.04
C ASP A 105 -10.50 -9.16 1.71
N GLU A 106 -9.89 -8.73 2.82
CA GLU A 106 -10.22 -7.46 3.48
C GLU A 106 -9.97 -6.28 2.53
N GLU A 107 -8.83 -6.29 1.84
CA GLU A 107 -8.45 -5.23 0.91
C GLU A 107 -9.36 -5.18 -0.33
N LEU A 108 -9.73 -6.34 -0.87
CA LEU A 108 -10.66 -6.46 -1.98
C LEU A 108 -12.05 -5.95 -1.61
N GLY A 109 -12.52 -6.20 -0.38
CA GLY A 109 -13.75 -5.64 0.15
C GLY A 109 -13.73 -4.10 0.14
N LYS A 110 -12.63 -3.50 0.62
CA LYS A 110 -12.45 -2.04 0.61
C LYS A 110 -12.42 -1.47 -0.81
N LEU A 111 -11.69 -2.10 -1.74
CA LEU A 111 -11.64 -1.67 -3.14
C LEU A 111 -13.01 -1.77 -3.81
N THR A 112 -13.76 -2.84 -3.54
CA THR A 112 -15.12 -3.02 -4.07
C THR A 112 -16.04 -1.90 -3.60
N GLY A 113 -16.00 -1.55 -2.30
CA GLY A 113 -16.74 -0.41 -1.76
C GLY A 113 -16.36 0.91 -2.42
N ILE A 114 -15.06 1.14 -2.64
CA ILE A 114 -14.57 2.32 -3.37
C ILE A 114 -15.13 2.37 -4.80
N PHE A 115 -15.08 1.27 -5.55
CA PHE A 115 -15.58 1.24 -6.92
C PHE A 115 -17.08 1.50 -6.99
N LEU A 116 -17.86 0.87 -6.11
CA LEU A 116 -19.30 1.09 -6.00
C LEU A 116 -19.62 2.56 -5.66
N GLY A 117 -18.91 3.15 -4.69
CA GLY A 117 -19.05 4.57 -4.33
C GLY A 117 -18.73 5.53 -5.47
N ASN A 118 -17.91 5.12 -6.44
CA ASN A 118 -17.61 5.88 -7.65
C ASN A 118 -18.47 5.50 -8.87
N GLY A 119 -19.55 4.73 -8.65
CA GLY A 119 -20.58 4.42 -9.65
C GLY A 119 -20.25 3.26 -10.60
N TYR A 120 -19.22 2.47 -10.31
CA TYR A 120 -18.89 1.30 -11.12
C TYR A 120 -19.93 0.19 -10.93
N PRO A 121 -20.50 -0.41 -12.00
CA PRO A 121 -21.45 -1.51 -11.88
C PRO A 121 -20.83 -2.75 -11.25
N ILE A 122 -21.58 -3.46 -10.42
CA ILE A 122 -21.09 -4.62 -9.67
C ILE A 122 -20.62 -5.75 -10.60
N GLU A 123 -21.30 -5.94 -11.73
CA GLU A 123 -20.98 -6.96 -12.74
C GLU A 123 -19.64 -6.64 -13.39
N VAL A 124 -19.37 -5.36 -13.64
CA VAL A 124 -18.10 -4.87 -14.20
C VAL A 124 -16.98 -5.08 -13.18
N ILE A 125 -17.21 -4.77 -11.91
CA ILE A 125 -16.23 -4.98 -10.83
C ILE A 125 -15.89 -6.46 -10.75
N GLN A 126 -16.89 -7.31 -10.52
CA GLN A 126 -16.70 -8.76 -10.35
C GLN A 126 -16.01 -9.41 -11.55
N ARG A 127 -16.43 -9.06 -12.78
CA ARG A 127 -15.78 -9.57 -14.00
C ARG A 127 -14.29 -9.23 -14.03
N ASN A 128 -13.93 -8.00 -13.67
CA ASN A 128 -12.53 -7.57 -13.74
C ASN A 128 -11.70 -8.10 -12.58
N VAL A 129 -12.26 -8.22 -11.37
CA VAL A 129 -11.61 -8.90 -10.25
C VAL A 129 -11.28 -10.34 -10.62
N ARG A 130 -12.26 -11.11 -11.15
CA ARG A 130 -12.03 -12.48 -11.62
C ARG A 130 -10.93 -12.53 -12.69
N ALA A 131 -11.03 -11.68 -13.72
CA ALA A 131 -10.06 -11.67 -14.81
C ALA A 131 -8.63 -11.34 -14.35
N VAL A 132 -8.47 -10.39 -13.42
CA VAL A 132 -7.16 -10.03 -12.86
C VAL A 132 -6.65 -11.17 -11.96
N ASN A 133 -7.49 -11.73 -11.09
CA ASN A 133 -7.06 -12.79 -10.18
C ASN A 133 -6.61 -14.06 -10.93
N SER A 134 -7.36 -14.48 -11.95
CA SER A 134 -6.95 -15.62 -12.79
C SER A 134 -5.60 -15.38 -13.47
N ARG A 135 -5.34 -14.17 -13.98
CA ARG A 135 -4.05 -13.82 -14.58
C ARG A 135 -2.91 -13.80 -13.55
N TRP A 136 -3.20 -13.39 -12.33
CA TRP A 136 -2.23 -13.33 -11.24
C TRP A 136 -1.79 -14.73 -10.79
N GLN A 137 -2.76 -15.64 -10.64
CA GLN A 137 -2.52 -17.04 -10.31
C GLN A 137 -1.70 -17.76 -11.40
N ASN A 138 -1.95 -17.44 -12.67
CA ASN A 138 -1.22 -17.99 -13.81
C ASN A 138 0.18 -17.39 -14.02
N GLY A 139 0.68 -16.53 -13.12
CA GLY A 139 2.04 -15.97 -13.16
C GLY A 139 2.24 -14.76 -14.08
N ASN A 140 1.33 -14.49 -15.02
CA ASN A 140 1.47 -13.46 -16.07
C ASN A 140 1.65 -12.00 -15.61
N MET A 141 1.48 -11.69 -14.32
CA MET A 141 1.57 -10.33 -13.79
C MET A 141 2.51 -10.17 -12.59
N LYS A 142 3.21 -11.25 -12.20
CA LYS A 142 4.17 -11.24 -11.08
C LYS A 142 5.52 -10.59 -11.45
N GLU A 143 5.84 -10.49 -12.74
CA GLU A 143 7.17 -10.14 -13.25
C GLU A 143 7.27 -8.77 -13.97
N GLN A 144 6.20 -7.97 -14.00
CA GLN A 144 6.19 -6.62 -14.59
C GLN A 144 6.12 -5.55 -13.52
#